data_AF-A0A8T4Z3V6-F1
#
_entry.id   AF-A0A8T4Z3V6-F1
#
_cell.length_a   1.000
_cell.length_b   1.000
_cell.length_c   1.000
_cell.angle_alpha   90.00
_cell.angle_beta   90.00
_cell.angle_gamma   90.00
#
_symmetry.space_group_name_H-M   'P 1'
#
loop_
_entity.id
_entity.type
_entity.pdbx_description
1 polymer ?
#
loop_
_entity_poly.entity_id
_entity_poly.type
_entity_poly.pdbx_seq_one_letter_code
_entity_poly.pdbx_strand_id
1 'polypeptide(L)'
;MRMVKSLLGIDLLDVKVAKERQIGRELSKDEELELYEKELKKLREGRHNPQRIIHERELEKYFAEGWQFVSVLPPQRILIKRR
;
A
#
# COMPACT_ATOMS: atom_id res chain seq x y z
N MET A 1 -2.37 12.19 -18.75
CA MET A 1 -1.20 11.31 -18.51
C MET A 1 -1.39 10.66 -17.15
N ARG A 2 -1.84 9.40 -17.07
CA ARG A 2 -1.99 8.68 -15.78
C ARG A 2 -0.68 7.95 -15.50
N MET A 3 0.13 8.50 -14.59
CA MET A 3 1.31 7.80 -14.10
C MET A 3 0.86 6.83 -12.99
N VAL A 4 0.60 5.57 -13.34
CA VAL A 4 0.57 4.49 -12.35
C VAL A 4 1.98 3.92 -12.34
N LYS A 5 2.80 4.42 -11.43
CA LYS A 5 4.19 4.01 -11.30
C LYS A 5 4.19 2.78 -10.40
N SER A 6 4.29 1.60 -11.02
CA SER A 6 4.47 0.31 -10.34
C SER A 6 5.65 0.42 -9.38
N LEU A 7 5.37 0.55 -8.09
CA LEU A 7 6.38 0.66 -7.05
C LEU A 7 6.38 -0.64 -6.27
N LEU A 8 7.43 -1.44 -6.51
CA LEU A 8 7.76 -2.70 -5.84
C LEU A 8 6.87 -3.90 -6.19
N GLY A 9 6.55 -4.06 -7.48
CA GLY A 9 6.04 -5.33 -8.05
C GLY A 9 4.63 -5.73 -7.62
N ILE A 10 3.99 -4.94 -6.76
CA ILE A 10 2.59 -5.11 -6.38
C ILE A 10 1.92 -3.78 -6.66
N ASP A 11 1.17 -3.75 -7.74
CA ASP A 11 0.18 -2.71 -7.92
C ASP A 11 -0.97 -3.01 -6.96
N LEU A 12 -1.11 -2.19 -5.93
CA LEU A 12 -2.20 -2.31 -4.96
C LEU A 12 -3.57 -2.24 -5.67
N LEU A 13 -3.65 -1.48 -6.77
CA LEU A 13 -4.85 -1.45 -7.59
C LEU A 13 -5.13 -2.82 -8.22
N ASP A 14 -4.11 -3.51 -8.73
CA ASP A 14 -4.27 -4.85 -9.30
C ASP A 14 -4.69 -5.88 -8.25
N VAL A 15 -4.14 -5.79 -7.03
CA VAL A 15 -4.53 -6.67 -5.91
C VAL A 15 -6.00 -6.47 -5.55
N LYS A 16 -6.45 -5.22 -5.45
CA LYS A 16 -7.86 -4.88 -5.23
C LYS A 16 -8.73 -5.45 -6.35
N VAL A 17 -8.42 -5.11 -7.60
CA VAL A 17 -9.20 -5.53 -8.77
C VAL A 17 -9.27 -7.05 -8.88
N ALA A 18 -8.18 -7.76 -8.61
CA ALA A 18 -8.16 -9.22 -8.60
C ALA A 18 -9.07 -9.79 -7.51
N LYS A 19 -9.06 -9.19 -6.31
CA LYS A 19 -9.92 -9.64 -5.21
C LYS A 19 -11.39 -9.35 -5.46
N GLU A 20 -11.74 -8.18 -5.98
CA GLU A 20 -13.10 -7.81 -6.37
C GLU A 20 -13.66 -8.74 -7.44
N ARG A 21 -12.85 -9.06 -8.46
CA ARG A 21 -13.20 -10.07 -9.47
C ARG A 21 -13.42 -11.46 -8.87
N GLN A 22 -12.65 -11.84 -7.85
CA GLN A 22 -12.81 -13.13 -7.18
C GLN A 22 -14.11 -13.21 -6.38
N ILE A 23 -14.50 -12.14 -5.70
CA ILE A 23 -15.70 -12.11 -4.84
C ILE A 23 -16.96 -11.66 -5.58
N GLY A 24 -16.83 -11.15 -6.81
CA GLY A 24 -17.94 -10.67 -7.63
C GLY A 24 -18.59 -9.38 -7.13
N ARG A 25 -17.91 -8.63 -6.25
CA ARG A 25 -18.38 -7.36 -5.69
C ARG A 25 -17.21 -6.45 -5.38
N GLU A 26 -17.49 -5.14 -5.26
CA GLU A 26 -16.51 -4.19 -4.75
C GLU A 26 -16.17 -4.45 -3.28
N LEU A 27 -14.91 -4.20 -2.93
CA LEU A 27 -14.46 -4.29 -1.54
C LEU A 27 -14.93 -3.05 -0.77
N SER A 28 -15.36 -3.25 0.47
CA SER A 28 -15.51 -2.12 1.39
C SER A 28 -14.14 -1.53 1.75
N LYS A 29 -14.12 -0.29 2.23
CA LYS A 29 -12.87 0.39 2.63
C LYS A 29 -12.07 -0.39 3.68
N ASP A 30 -12.78 -1.08 4.58
CA ASP A 30 -12.15 -1.90 5.62
C ASP A 30 -11.56 -3.19 5.03
N GLU A 31 -12.27 -3.84 4.10
CA GLU A 31 -11.79 -5.03 3.40
C GLU A 31 -10.60 -4.72 2.48
N GLU A 32 -10.60 -3.55 1.82
CA GLU A 32 -9.45 -3.07 1.05
C GLU A 32 -8.23 -2.90 1.96
N LEU A 33 -8.40 -2.25 3.12
CA LEU A 33 -7.31 -2.03 4.06
C LEU A 33 -6.73 -3.35 4.57
N GLU A 34 -7.59 -4.30 4.94
CA GLU A 34 -7.15 -5.62 5.42
C GLU A 34 -6.41 -6.40 4.33
N LEU A 35 -6.89 -6.34 3.08
CA LEU A 35 -6.23 -6.95 1.92
C LEU A 35 -4.81 -6.39 1.74
N TYR A 36 -4.66 -5.07 1.78
CA TYR A 36 -3.36 -4.42 1.63
C TYR A 36 -2.42 -4.72 2.81
N GLU A 37 -2.92 -4.70 4.04
CA GLU A 37 -2.12 -5.06 5.22
C GLU A 37 -1.62 -6.50 5.15
N LYS A 38 -2.46 -7.43 4.68
CA LYS A 38 -2.11 -8.84 4.49
C LYS A 38 -1.03 -9.03 3.42
N GLU A 39 -1.17 -8.40 2.26
CA GLU A 39 -0.16 -8.49 1.20
C GLU A 39 1.18 -7.87 1.62
N LEU A 40 1.16 -6.73 2.31
CA LEU A 40 2.38 -6.14 2.85
C LEU A 40 3.02 -7.00 3.94
N LYS A 41 2.21 -7.68 4.78
CA LYS A 41 2.72 -8.61 5.77
C LYS A 41 3.45 -9.79 5.12
N LYS A 42 2.87 -10.40 4.08
CA LYS A 42 3.52 -11.47 3.31
C LYS A 42 4.86 -11.03 2.72
N LEU A 43 4.95 -9.80 2.23
CA LEU A 43 6.21 -9.26 1.70
C LEU A 43 7.29 -9.07 2.77
N ARG A 44 6.89 -8.68 3.99
CA ARG A 44 7.82 -8.52 5.13
C ARG A 44 8.40 -9.86 5.60
N GLU A 45 7.65 -10.95 5.47
CA GLU A 45 8.09 -12.29 5.86
C GLU A 45 9.11 -12.90 4.86
N GLY A 46 9.14 -12.43 3.61
CA GLY A 46 9.99 -12.99 2.56
C GLY A 46 11.30 -12.26 2.25
N ARG A 47 11.39 -10.93 2.45
CA ARG A 47 12.60 -10.11 2.25
C ARG A 47 12.54 -8.85 3.13
N HIS A 48 13.69 -8.23 3.39
CA HIS A 48 13.82 -6.86 3.89
C HIS A 48 13.00 -5.92 3.00
N ASN A 49 11.70 -5.77 3.29
CA ASN A 49 10.82 -4.91 2.52
C ASN A 49 10.86 -3.53 3.18
N PRO A 50 11.47 -2.53 2.55
CA PRO A 50 11.57 -1.19 3.13
C PRO A 50 10.24 -0.43 3.04
N GLN A 51 9.09 -1.10 2.95
CA GLN A 51 7.78 -0.47 2.82
C GLN A 51 6.99 -0.49 4.11
N ARG A 52 6.30 0.62 4.39
CA ARG A 52 5.45 0.78 5.58
C ARG A 52 4.17 1.52 5.24
N ILE A 53 3.08 1.10 5.88
CA ILE A 53 1.87 1.91 5.99
C ILE A 53 2.00 2.76 7.25
N ILE A 54 1.71 4.05 7.12
CA ILE A 54 1.71 5.03 8.20
C ILE A 54 0.44 5.88 8.12
N HIS A 55 0.14 6.65 9.16
CA HIS A 55 -0.83 7.72 9.04
C HIS A 55 -0.22 8.98 8.40
N GLU A 56 -1.07 9.82 7.81
CA GLU A 56 -0.66 11.12 7.27
C GLU A 56 0.13 11.97 8.28
N ARG A 57 -0.29 11.93 9.54
CA ARG A 57 0.37 12.62 10.67
C ARG A 57 1.83 12.22 10.88
N GLU A 58 2.21 11.02 10.44
CA GLU A 58 3.56 10.50 10.60
C GLU A 58 4.43 10.76 9.35
N LEU A 59 3.84 11.26 8.26
CA LEU A 59 4.50 11.38 6.97
C LEU A 59 5.75 12.25 7.04
N GLU A 60 5.65 13.42 7.67
CA GLU A 60 6.76 14.36 7.81
C GLU A 60 7.96 13.74 8.53
N LYS A 61 7.70 12.98 9.59
CA LYS A 61 8.75 12.27 10.34
C LYS A 61 9.50 11.30 9.44
N TYR A 62 8.78 10.48 8.68
CA TYR A 62 9.43 9.49 7.80
C TYR A 62 10.11 10.14 6.60
N PHE A 63 9.60 11.25 6.09
CA PHE A 63 10.27 12.03 5.05
C PHE A 63 11.64 12.55 5.53
N ALA A 64 11.72 13.04 6.77
CA ALA A 64 12.99 13.46 7.38
C ALA A 64 13.99 12.29 7.54
N GLU A 65 13.49 11.08 7.78
CA GLU A 65 14.30 9.85 7.86
C GLU A 65 14.72 9.27 6.48
N GLY A 66 14.36 9.96 5.38
CA GLY A 66 14.72 9.55 4.02
C GLY A 66 13.74 8.56 3.37
N TRP A 67 12.52 8.45 3.88
CA TRP A 67 11.46 7.67 3.25
C TRP A 67 10.77 8.47 2.15
N GLN A 68 10.21 7.76 1.18
CA GLN A 68 9.53 8.30 0.02
C GLN A 68 8.07 7.89 0.02
N PHE A 69 7.18 8.82 -0.30
CA PHE A 69 5.78 8.53 -0.57
C PHE A 69 5.63 7.60 -1.77
N VAL A 70 4.72 6.63 -1.63
CA VAL A 70 4.36 5.68 -2.68
C VAL A 70 2.93 5.89 -3.12
N SER A 71 1.96 5.78 -2.20
CA SER A 71 0.54 5.89 -2.50
C SER A 71 -0.30 6.21 -1.24
N VAL A 72 -1.53 6.68 -1.43
CA VAL A 72 -2.53 6.84 -0.36
C VAL A 72 -3.42 5.60 -0.34
N LEU A 73 -3.72 5.11 0.87
CA LEU A 73 -4.64 4.02 1.16
C LEU A 73 -5.89 4.58 1.88
N PRO A 74 -7.09 4.16 1.49
CA PRO A 74 -8.31 4.50 2.22
C PRO A 74 -8.30 3.91 3.65
N PRO A 75 -8.98 4.55 4.62
CA PRO A 75 -9.60 5.87 4.52
C PRO A 75 -8.64 7.06 4.76
N GLN A 76 -7.42 6.83 5.29
CA GLN A 76 -6.46 7.89 5.63
C GLN A 76 -5.08 7.35 6.02
N ARG A 77 -4.59 6.37 5.23
CA ARG A 77 -3.27 5.78 5.43
C ARG A 77 -2.38 6.07 4.23
N ILE A 78 -1.07 6.00 4.43
CA ILE A 78 -0.07 6.31 3.41
C ILE A 78 0.94 5.18 3.36
N LEU A 79 1.20 4.67 2.16
CA LEU A 79 2.29 3.77 1.89
C LEU A 79 3.55 4.58 1.61
N ILE A 80 4.60 4.31 2.37
CA ILE A 80 5.95 4.86 2.19
C ILE A 80 6.94 3.74 1.93
N LYS A 81 8.05 4.07 1.25
CA LYS A 81 9.19 3.17 1.04
C LYS A 81 10.50 3.84 1.44
N ARG A 82 11.43 3.10 2.01
CA ARG A 82 12.81 3.55 2.22
C ARG A 82 13.64 3.22 0.97
N ARG A 83 14.48 4.17 0.56
CA ARG A 83 15.41 4.01 -0.57
C ARG A 83 16.55 3.06 -0.21
#